data_AF-A0A9P4QSF3-F1
#
_entry.id   AF-A0A9P4QSF3-F1
#
_cell.length_a   1.000
_cell.length_b   1.000
_cell.length_c   1.000
_cell.angle_alpha   90.00
_cell.angle_beta   90.00
_cell.angle_gamma   90.00
#
_symmetry.space_group_name_H-M   'P 1'
#
loop_
_entity.id
_entity.type
_entity.pdbx_description
1 polymer ?
#
loop_
_entity_poly.entity_id
_entity_poly.type
_entity_poly.pdbx_seq_one_letter_code
_entity_poly.pdbx_strand_id
1 'polypeptide(L)'
;MSSTSSSSSSVSDADNNLRGDPHKLARPRLGSRKSSGTIIIPRDSPQVELKDEDYDDGDARTMSPRRSSEEIEKMGQDARQALTLQAKQLQASLMEIVDRVEIVRSEHEKLEGGNKFLQSYIGELMQTSKITSSGAGKGAKGKGKGRTIK
;
A
#
# COMPACT_ATOMS: atom_id res chain seq x y z
N MET A 1 -30.36 -37.11 11.56
CA MET A 1 -31.23 -36.12 10.89
C MET A 1 -30.59 -34.75 11.02
N SER A 2 -30.32 -34.08 9.90
CA SER A 2 -30.34 -32.62 9.70
C SER A 2 -30.02 -32.35 8.23
N SER A 3 -31.02 -31.82 7.53
CA SER A 3 -31.05 -31.43 6.13
C SER A 3 -30.80 -29.91 5.97
N THR A 4 -30.83 -29.46 4.72
CA THR A 4 -30.84 -28.06 4.19
C THR A 4 -29.45 -27.52 3.82
N SER A 5 -29.21 -26.86 2.69
CA SER A 5 -30.06 -26.48 1.55
C SER A 5 -29.16 -26.02 0.39
N SER A 6 -29.62 -26.28 -0.84
CA SER A 6 -29.06 -25.81 -2.10
C SER A 6 -29.16 -24.29 -2.27
N SER A 7 -28.09 -23.64 -2.73
CA SER A 7 -28.14 -22.28 -3.30
C SER A 7 -27.73 -22.31 -4.78
N SER A 8 -28.76 -22.24 -5.63
CA SER A 8 -28.68 -21.91 -7.04
C SER A 8 -28.28 -20.43 -7.20
N SER A 9 -27.20 -20.14 -7.91
CA SER A 9 -26.97 -18.81 -8.50
C SER A 9 -26.74 -18.97 -10.00
N SER A 10 -27.85 -18.88 -10.73
CA SER A 10 -27.89 -18.62 -12.16
C SER A 10 -27.91 -17.11 -12.33
N VAL A 11 -26.81 -16.51 -12.77
CA VAL A 11 -26.82 -15.14 -13.31
C VAL A 11 -26.52 -15.23 -14.81
N SER A 12 -27.59 -15.20 -15.57
CA SER A 12 -27.57 -14.83 -16.97
C SER A 12 -27.44 -13.32 -17.06
N ASP A 13 -26.23 -12.83 -17.37
CA ASP A 13 -26.06 -11.45 -17.85
C ASP A 13 -26.61 -11.38 -19.27
N ALA A 14 -27.89 -11.01 -19.33
CA ALA A 14 -28.47 -10.42 -20.51
C ALA A 14 -28.02 -8.95 -20.59
N ASP A 15 -27.33 -8.66 -21.67
CA ASP A 15 -27.64 -7.49 -22.50
C ASP A 15 -27.59 -6.12 -21.80
N ASN A 16 -26.37 -5.60 -21.66
CA ASN A 16 -26.20 -4.16 -21.74
C ASN A 16 -24.89 -3.81 -22.46
N ASN A 17 -24.86 -4.00 -23.78
CA ASN A 17 -23.97 -3.17 -24.61
C ASN A 17 -24.52 -3.07 -26.03
N LEU A 18 -25.31 -2.03 -26.27
CA LEU A 18 -25.88 -1.59 -27.55
C LEU A 18 -24.82 -1.10 -28.58
N ARG A 19 -23.62 -1.70 -28.61
CA ARG A 19 -22.56 -1.40 -29.59
C ARG A 19 -21.80 -2.68 -29.94
N GLY A 20 -22.48 -3.57 -30.68
CA GLY A 20 -21.86 -4.77 -31.24
C GLY A 20 -20.84 -4.42 -32.32
N ASP A 21 -19.58 -4.79 -32.09
CA ASP A 21 -18.52 -4.84 -33.08
C ASP A 21 -18.92 -5.80 -34.23
N PRO A 22 -18.98 -5.36 -35.50
CA PRO A 22 -19.45 -6.17 -36.62
C PRO A 22 -18.57 -7.39 -36.93
N HIS A 23 -17.40 -7.54 -36.28
CA HIS A 23 -16.49 -8.67 -36.47
C HIS A 23 -16.55 -9.75 -35.38
N LYS A 24 -17.41 -9.62 -34.36
CA LYS A 24 -17.60 -10.69 -33.37
C LYS A 24 -18.69 -11.66 -33.85
N LEU A 25 -18.28 -12.79 -34.40
CA LEU A 25 -19.17 -13.94 -34.60
C LEU A 25 -19.73 -14.36 -33.23
N ALA A 26 -21.03 -14.14 -33.04
CA ALA A 26 -21.70 -14.53 -31.81
C ALA A 26 -21.71 -16.06 -31.69
N ARG A 27 -21.24 -16.58 -30.53
CA ARG A 27 -21.25 -18.00 -30.25
C ARG A 27 -22.69 -18.52 -30.28
N PRO A 28 -23.00 -19.62 -31.00
CA PRO A 28 -24.33 -20.20 -31.01
C PRO A 28 -24.83 -20.45 -29.59
N ARG A 29 -26.07 -20.04 -29.29
CA ARG A 29 -26.63 -20.25 -27.95
C ARG A 29 -26.75 -21.75 -27.70
N LEU A 30 -25.99 -22.24 -26.74
CA LEU A 30 -26.07 -23.62 -26.29
C LEU A 30 -27.48 -23.82 -25.71
N GLY A 31 -28.29 -24.66 -26.37
CA GLY A 31 -29.61 -25.02 -25.86
C GLY A 31 -29.52 -25.56 -24.44
N SER A 32 -30.57 -25.33 -23.64
CA SER A 32 -30.67 -25.84 -22.26
C SER A 32 -30.63 -27.37 -22.30
N ARG A 33 -29.44 -27.95 -22.12
CA ARG A 33 -29.28 -29.38 -21.92
C ARG A 33 -29.47 -29.65 -20.43
N LYS A 34 -30.21 -30.71 -20.10
CA LYS A 34 -30.34 -31.21 -18.74
C LYS A 34 -28.92 -31.42 -18.18
N SER A 35 -28.67 -30.96 -16.96
CA SER A 35 -27.42 -31.19 -16.25
C SER A 35 -27.15 -32.70 -16.18
N SER A 36 -26.36 -33.24 -17.11
CA SER A 36 -25.69 -34.52 -16.89
C SER A 36 -24.85 -34.31 -15.65
N GLY A 37 -25.03 -35.13 -14.61
CA GLY A 37 -24.38 -34.95 -13.32
C GLY A 37 -22.85 -34.81 -13.41
N THR A 38 -22.23 -34.59 -12.26
CA THR A 38 -20.79 -34.33 -12.19
C THR A 38 -19.98 -35.38 -12.96
N ILE A 39 -19.11 -34.90 -13.85
CA ILE A 39 -18.15 -35.72 -14.62
C ILE A 39 -16.98 -36.15 -13.70
N ILE A 40 -16.98 -35.74 -12.43
CA ILE A 40 -15.91 -36.02 -11.48
C ILE A 40 -15.96 -37.49 -11.07
N ILE A 41 -15.07 -38.30 -11.64
CA ILE A 41 -14.81 -39.68 -11.23
C ILE A 41 -13.68 -39.65 -10.18
N PRO A 42 -13.84 -40.30 -9.01
CA PRO A 42 -12.77 -40.42 -8.03
C PRO A 42 -11.53 -41.08 -8.63
N ARG A 43 -10.34 -40.62 -8.23
CA ARG A 43 -9.05 -41.12 -8.77
C ARG A 43 -8.87 -42.62 -8.62
N ASP A 44 -9.42 -43.20 -7.57
CA ASP A 44 -9.31 -44.63 -7.27
C ASP A 44 -10.42 -45.47 -7.93
N SER A 45 -11.22 -44.87 -8.80
CA SER A 45 -12.27 -45.59 -9.53
C SER A 45 -11.65 -46.61 -10.50
N PRO A 46 -12.19 -47.85 -10.56
CA PRO A 46 -11.67 -48.89 -11.45
C PRO A 46 -11.85 -48.57 -12.94
N GLN A 47 -12.63 -47.53 -13.29
CA GLN A 47 -12.76 -47.02 -14.66
C GLN A 47 -11.71 -45.96 -15.04
N VAL A 48 -10.86 -45.51 -14.11
CA VAL A 48 -9.81 -44.52 -14.38
C VAL A 48 -8.46 -45.23 -14.50
N GLU A 49 -8.04 -45.52 -15.72
CA GLU A 49 -6.65 -45.92 -16.00
C GLU A 49 -5.74 -44.69 -15.86
N LEU A 50 -5.17 -44.47 -14.67
CA LEU A 50 -3.97 -43.64 -14.51
C LEU A 50 -2.77 -44.45 -14.98
N LYS A 51 -2.58 -44.50 -16.30
CA LYS A 51 -1.38 -45.07 -16.88
C LYS A 51 -0.29 -44.00 -16.86
N ASP A 52 0.85 -44.31 -16.27
CA ASP A 52 2.07 -43.55 -16.50
C ASP A 52 2.47 -43.82 -17.95
N GLU A 53 2.00 -42.96 -18.85
CA GLU A 53 2.28 -43.04 -20.27
C GLU A 53 3.68 -42.44 -20.53
N ASP A 54 4.60 -43.29 -20.98
CA ASP A 54 5.89 -42.84 -21.51
C ASP A 54 5.65 -42.21 -22.89
N TYR A 55 5.81 -40.89 -22.96
CA TYR A 55 5.62 -40.14 -24.19
C TYR A 55 6.82 -40.34 -25.13
N ASP A 56 6.53 -40.69 -26.39
CA ASP A 56 7.54 -40.85 -27.43
C ASP A 56 8.14 -39.50 -27.86
N ASP A 57 9.36 -39.53 -28.40
CA ASP A 57 10.10 -38.34 -28.86
C ASP A 57 9.38 -37.61 -30.02
N GLY A 58 8.45 -38.29 -30.70
CA GLY A 58 7.59 -37.74 -31.75
C GLY A 58 6.20 -37.26 -31.29
N ASP A 59 5.87 -37.29 -29.99
CA ASP A 59 4.54 -36.93 -29.51
C ASP A 59 4.26 -35.43 -29.69
N ALA A 60 3.20 -35.08 -30.42
CA ALA A 60 2.75 -33.70 -30.60
C ALA A 60 2.55 -32.91 -29.28
N ARG A 61 2.27 -33.60 -28.16
CA ARG A 61 2.16 -33.01 -26.81
C ARG A 61 3.50 -32.55 -26.24
N THR A 62 4.61 -33.17 -26.66
CA THR A 62 5.98 -32.72 -26.35
C THR A 62 6.46 -31.65 -27.34
N MET A 63 5.85 -31.58 -28.53
CA MET A 63 6.18 -30.65 -29.64
C MET A 63 5.55 -29.25 -29.55
N SER A 64 4.92 -28.88 -28.44
CA SER A 64 4.62 -27.46 -28.16
C SER A 64 5.93 -26.67 -28.15
N PRO A 65 6.02 -25.44 -28.70
CA PRO A 65 7.19 -24.58 -28.53
C PRO A 65 7.46 -24.30 -27.05
N ARG A 66 8.15 -25.22 -26.39
CA ARG A 66 8.76 -25.02 -25.08
C ARG A 66 9.93 -24.07 -25.34
N ARG A 67 9.99 -22.95 -24.61
CA ARG A 67 11.22 -22.15 -24.55
C ARG A 67 12.38 -23.11 -24.31
N SER A 68 13.48 -22.97 -25.05
CA SER A 68 14.64 -23.84 -24.83
C SER A 68 15.05 -23.76 -23.36
N SER A 69 15.54 -24.86 -22.79
CA SER A 69 16.00 -24.89 -21.39
C SER A 69 17.00 -23.77 -21.10
N GLU A 70 17.83 -23.43 -22.09
CA GLU A 70 18.76 -22.29 -22.09
C GLU A 70 18.06 -20.92 -21.97
N GLU A 71 16.97 -20.70 -22.72
CA GLU A 71 16.21 -19.44 -22.65
C GLU A 71 15.54 -19.27 -21.27
N ILE A 72 15.04 -20.36 -20.68
CA ILE A 72 14.44 -20.34 -19.34
C ILE A 72 15.50 -20.02 -18.27
N GLU A 73 16.68 -20.63 -18.37
CA GLU A 73 17.78 -20.37 -17.45
C GLU A 73 18.24 -18.91 -17.54
N LYS A 74 18.41 -18.39 -18.75
CA LYS A 74 18.76 -16.98 -18.99
C LYS A 74 17.73 -16.03 -18.39
N MET A 75 16.43 -16.28 -18.62
CA MET A 75 15.36 -15.48 -18.04
C MET A 75 15.38 -15.50 -16.50
N GLY A 76 15.70 -16.65 -15.89
CA GLY A 76 15.86 -16.77 -14.45
C GLY A 76 17.08 -16.01 -13.90
N GLN A 77 18.19 -15.98 -14.66
CA GLN A 77 19.36 -15.18 -14.31
C GLN A 77 19.07 -13.68 -14.42
N ASP A 78 18.43 -13.24 -15.50
CA ASP A 78 18.07 -11.84 -15.72
C ASP A 78 17.11 -11.34 -14.62
N ALA A 79 16.12 -12.14 -14.23
CA ALA A 79 15.20 -11.81 -13.14
C ALA A 79 15.93 -11.64 -11.79
N ARG A 80 16.89 -12.53 -11.48
CA ARG A 80 17.72 -12.42 -10.27
C ARG A 80 18.60 -11.18 -10.28
N GLN A 81 19.19 -10.86 -11.43
CA GLN A 81 20.01 -9.65 -11.59
C GLN A 81 19.16 -8.39 -11.42
N ALA A 82 17.98 -8.33 -12.05
CA ALA A 82 17.05 -7.21 -11.93
C ALA A 82 16.62 -6.98 -10.47
N LEU A 83 16.27 -8.04 -9.74
CA LEU A 83 15.95 -7.96 -8.31
C LEU A 83 17.13 -7.44 -7.48
N THR A 84 18.35 -7.90 -7.78
CA THR A 84 19.55 -7.46 -7.08
C THR A 84 19.84 -5.98 -7.33
N LEU A 85 19.65 -5.50 -8.56
CA LEU A 85 19.82 -4.09 -8.90
C LEU A 85 18.78 -3.21 -8.21
N GLN A 86 17.51 -3.63 -8.18
CA GLN A 86 16.45 -2.92 -7.46
C GLN A 86 16.75 -2.84 -5.96
N ALA A 87 17.19 -3.94 -5.34
CA ALA A 87 17.56 -3.95 -3.93
C ALA A 87 18.70 -2.96 -3.62
N LYS A 88 19.72 -2.90 -4.49
CA LYS A 88 20.83 -1.92 -4.35
C LYS A 88 20.35 -0.48 -4.49
N GLN A 89 19.46 -0.21 -5.45
CA GLN A 89 18.90 1.13 -5.64
C GLN A 89 18.06 1.57 -4.44
N LEU A 90 17.25 0.67 -3.88
CA LEU A 90 16.49 0.93 -2.67
C LEU A 90 17.40 1.19 -1.48
N GLN A 91 18.46 0.40 -1.31
CA GLN A 91 19.44 0.62 -0.23
C GLN A 91 20.11 2.00 -0.33
N ALA A 92 20.51 2.42 -1.54
CA ALA A 92 21.08 3.74 -1.77
C ALA A 92 20.08 4.87 -1.45
N SER A 93 18.84 4.73 -1.90
CA SER A 93 17.75 5.68 -1.61
C SER A 93 17.48 5.80 -0.10
N LEU A 94 17.45 4.68 0.61
CA LEU A 94 17.28 4.68 2.07
C LEU A 94 18.43 5.39 2.78
N MET A 95 19.67 5.18 2.33
CA MET A 95 20.84 5.84 2.94
C MET A 95 20.80 7.35 2.73
N GLU A 96 20.40 7.81 1.54
CA GLU A 96 20.19 9.24 1.26
C GLU A 96 19.08 9.85 2.15
N ILE A 97 18.00 9.12 2.39
CA ILE A 97 16.93 9.57 3.29
C ILE A 97 17.43 9.70 4.72
N VAL A 98 18.23 8.74 5.20
CA VAL A 98 18.83 8.80 6.55
C VAL A 98 19.70 10.05 6.69
N ASP A 99 20.58 10.33 5.74
CA ASP A 99 21.44 11.53 5.76
C ASP A 99 20.60 12.82 5.82
N ARG A 100 19.53 12.91 5.02
CA ARG A 100 18.61 14.05 5.05
C ARG A 100 17.91 14.21 6.41
N VAL A 101 17.49 13.11 7.03
CA VAL A 101 16.87 13.12 8.36
C VAL A 101 17.85 13.60 9.42
N GLU A 102 19.12 13.18 9.35
CA GLU A 102 20.16 13.63 10.28
C GLU A 102 20.41 15.14 10.18
N ILE A 103 20.45 15.69 8.97
CA ILE A 103 20.57 17.14 8.75
C ILE A 103 19.40 17.86 9.42
N VAL A 104 18.17 17.45 9.12
CA VAL A 104 16.95 18.07 9.68
C VAL A 104 16.94 17.96 11.21
N ARG A 105 17.36 16.82 11.77
CA ARG A 105 17.46 16.62 13.22
C ARG A 105 18.44 17.63 13.85
N SER A 106 19.62 17.82 13.24
CA SER A 106 20.62 18.75 13.75
C SER A 106 20.17 20.21 13.69
N GLU A 107 19.43 20.58 12.65
CA GLU A 107 18.85 21.91 12.50
C GLU A 107 17.72 22.14 13.52
N HIS A 108 16.87 21.13 13.72
CA HIS A 108 15.82 21.17 14.71
C HIS A 108 16.38 21.35 16.12
N GLU A 109 17.45 20.63 16.49
CA GLU A 109 18.11 20.77 17.80
C GLU A 109 18.65 22.19 18.01
N LYS A 110 19.24 22.81 16.98
CA LYS A 110 19.69 24.22 17.04
C LYS A 110 18.52 25.19 17.22
N LEU A 111 17.43 25.01 16.47
CA LEU A 111 16.23 25.84 16.58
C LEU A 111 15.57 25.69 17.94
N GLU A 112 15.50 24.48 18.47
CA GLU A 112 14.94 24.19 19.79
C GLU A 112 15.81 24.83 20.89
N GLY A 113 17.14 24.70 20.79
CA GLY A 113 18.08 25.37 21.70
C GLY A 113 17.94 26.90 21.67
N GLY A 114 17.86 27.48 20.48
CA GLY A 114 17.62 28.93 20.31
C GLY A 114 16.27 29.37 20.87
N ASN A 115 15.21 28.59 20.67
CA ASN A 115 13.88 28.89 21.21
C ASN A 115 13.87 28.84 22.75
N LYS A 116 14.50 27.81 23.35
CA LYS A 116 14.70 27.75 24.81
C LYS A 116 15.45 28.97 25.34
N PHE A 117 16.54 29.36 24.68
CA PHE A 117 17.29 30.56 25.06
C PHE A 117 16.43 31.83 25.02
N LEU A 118 15.67 32.04 23.94
CA LEU A 118 14.78 33.18 23.82
C LEU A 118 13.68 33.19 24.90
N GLN A 119 13.09 32.03 25.19
CA GLN A 119 12.09 31.90 26.26
C GLN A 119 12.67 32.24 27.64
N SER A 120 13.88 31.73 27.96
CA SER A 120 14.58 32.07 29.20
C SER A 120 14.87 33.56 29.29
N TYR A 121 15.41 34.17 28.22
CA TYR A 121 15.73 35.59 28.18
C TYR A 121 14.49 36.48 28.36
N ILE A 122 13.39 36.14 27.68
CA ILE A 122 12.11 36.84 27.85
C ILE A 122 11.60 36.68 29.29
N GLY A 123 11.68 35.47 29.85
CA GLY A 123 11.29 35.20 31.24
C GLY A 123 12.07 36.07 32.25
N GLU A 124 13.39 36.14 32.10
CA GLU A 124 14.25 36.98 32.92
C GLU A 124 13.94 38.47 32.75
N LEU A 125 13.76 38.93 31.50
CA LEU A 125 13.44 40.33 31.21
C LEU A 125 12.08 40.74 31.79
N MET A 126 11.08 39.87 31.71
CA MET A 126 9.77 40.10 32.32
C MET A 126 9.84 40.09 33.84
N GLN A 127 10.62 39.19 34.45
CA GLN A 127 10.83 39.13 35.90
C GLN A 127 11.51 40.40 36.41
N THR A 128 12.60 40.82 35.77
CA THR A 128 13.31 42.06 36.12
C THR A 128 12.39 43.28 35.93
N SER A 129 11.64 43.36 34.83
CA SER A 129 10.66 44.42 34.56
C SER A 129 9.56 44.51 35.64
N LYS A 130 9.12 43.37 36.18
CA LYS A 130 8.11 43.34 37.26
C LYS A 130 8.69 43.84 38.59
N ILE A 131 9.96 43.53 38.88
CA ILE A 131 10.65 43.97 40.11
C ILE A 131 10.97 45.48 40.05
N THR A 132 11.42 45.98 38.90
CA THR A 132 11.79 47.40 38.74
C THR A 132 10.58 48.33 38.65
N SER A 133 9.47 47.90 38.02
CA SER A 133 8.23 48.70 37.95
C SER A 133 7.47 48.76 39.28
N SER A 134 7.51 47.71 40.10
CA SER A 134 6.88 47.70 41.43
C SER A 134 7.70 48.39 42.53
N GLY A 135 8.99 48.65 42.29
CA GLY A 135 9.87 49.43 43.18
C GLY A 135 9.66 50.95 43.12
N ALA A 136 9.13 51.48 42.01
CA ALA A 136 8.94 52.93 41.82
C ALA A 136 7.63 53.48 42.42
N GLY A 137 6.74 52.63 42.94
CA GLY A 137 5.38 53.01 43.37
C GLY A 137 5.17 53.29 44.86
N LYS A 138 6.14 53.03 45.74
CA LYS A 138 6.01 53.30 47.20
C LYS A 138 6.62 54.66 47.57
N GLY A 139 6.17 55.71 46.92
CA GLY A 139 6.71 57.06 47.12
C GLY A 139 5.80 58.21 46.73
N ALA A 140 4.47 58.06 46.79
CA ALA A 140 3.55 59.18 46.56
C ALA A 140 2.30 59.08 47.44
N LYS A 141 2.50 59.35 48.73
CA LYS A 141 1.44 59.75 49.66
C LYS A 141 1.01 61.17 49.25
N GLY A 142 -0.09 61.33 48.54
CA GLY A 142 -0.42 62.63 47.92
C GLY A 142 -1.87 62.83 47.48
N LYS A 143 -2.80 62.81 48.44
CA LYS A 143 -4.00 63.67 48.54
C LYS A 143 -4.51 64.34 47.24
N GLY A 144 -5.55 63.79 46.62
CA GLY A 144 -6.29 64.43 45.53
C GLY A 144 -7.79 64.17 45.66
N LYS A 145 -8.48 65.02 46.42
CA LYS A 145 -9.94 64.99 46.62
C LYS A 145 -10.63 65.48 45.34
N GLY A 146 -11.24 64.56 44.59
CA GLY A 146 -12.05 64.86 43.41
C GLY A 146 -13.24 65.73 43.77
N ARG A 147 -13.31 66.90 43.14
CA ARG A 147 -14.38 67.90 43.26
C ARG A 147 -15.38 67.63 42.14
N THR A 148 -16.52 67.03 42.48
CA THR A 148 -17.66 66.89 41.56
C THR A 148 -18.34 68.25 41.43
N ILE A 149 -18.39 68.79 40.22
CA ILE A 149 -19.12 70.03 39.90
C ILE A 149 -20.33 69.63 39.07
N LYS A 150 -21.49 70.14 39.49
CA LYS A 150 -22.82 69.99 38.89
C LYS A 150 -23.08 71.16 37.96
#